data_AF-A0A843DJW2-F1
#
_entry.id   AF-A0A843DJW2-F1
#
_cell.length_a   1.000
_cell.length_b   1.000
_cell.length_c   1.000
_cell.angle_alpha   90.00
_cell.angle_beta   90.00
_cell.angle_gamma   90.00
#
_symmetry.space_group_name_H-M   'P 1'
#
loop_
_entity.id
_entity.type
_entity.pdbx_description
1 polymer ?
#
loop_
_entity_poly.entity_id
_entity_poly.type
_entity_poly.pdbx_seq_one_letter_code
_entity_poly.pdbx_strand_id
1 'polypeptide(L)'
;EGAMTLLSSPSSAARDLMMRIRSRRLFKRALYVGRDLVDMPRLTRLDASSYRRLHAEIAETAGVEPHAVILDIPPLRKDMQMQVKVKTMHDYVPFEDLVPLLPLMNKTRQEQWRLGVYSAAEDVEAVRAAASAVLGVSRPTKQERLIGDF
;
A
#
# COMPACT_ATOMS: atom_id res chain seq x y z
N GLU A 1 1.21 9.03 -27.28
CA GLU A 1 -0.09 9.71 -27.51
C GLU A 1 -0.92 9.93 -26.24
N GLY A 2 -1.08 8.95 -25.33
CA GLY A 2 -1.99 9.08 -24.17
C GLY A 2 -1.75 10.24 -23.18
N ALA A 3 -0.51 10.77 -23.08
CA ALA A 3 -0.19 11.90 -22.21
C ALA A 3 -0.86 13.23 -22.66
N MET A 4 -1.01 13.44 -23.98
CA MET A 4 -1.71 14.62 -24.52
C MET A 4 -3.21 14.53 -24.28
N THR A 5 -3.77 13.33 -24.35
CA THR A 5 -5.20 13.06 -24.15
C THR A 5 -5.66 13.39 -22.71
N LEU A 6 -4.81 13.17 -21.71
CA LEU A 6 -5.15 13.49 -20.31
C LEU A 6 -5.07 15.00 -20.01
N LEU A 7 -4.18 15.74 -20.69
CA LEU A 7 -4.07 17.20 -20.55
C LEU A 7 -5.29 17.95 -21.11
N SER A 8 -5.97 17.38 -22.11
CA SER A 8 -7.21 17.91 -22.68
C SER A 8 -8.48 17.26 -22.12
N SER A 9 -8.36 16.44 -21.06
CA SER A 9 -9.50 15.76 -20.45
C SER A 9 -10.51 16.77 -19.86
N PRO A 10 -11.84 16.52 -19.97
CA PRO A 10 -12.85 17.35 -19.29
C PRO A 10 -12.71 17.31 -17.76
N SER A 11 -12.14 16.23 -17.20
CA SER A 11 -11.88 16.11 -15.77
C SER A 11 -10.75 17.04 -15.34
N SER A 12 -11.05 17.99 -14.44
CA SER A 12 -10.05 18.85 -13.80
C SER A 12 -9.03 18.04 -13.01
N ALA A 13 -9.48 17.00 -12.30
CA ALA A 13 -8.61 16.09 -11.55
C ALA A 13 -7.60 15.37 -12.45
N ALA A 14 -8.04 14.85 -13.60
CA ALA A 14 -7.14 14.19 -14.56
C ALA A 14 -6.09 15.16 -15.12
N ARG A 15 -6.51 16.40 -15.41
CA ARG A 15 -5.61 17.46 -15.88
C ARG A 15 -4.58 17.86 -14.81
N ASP A 16 -5.00 18.05 -13.56
CA ASP A 16 -4.10 18.37 -12.44
C ASP A 16 -3.06 17.26 -12.22
N LEU A 17 -3.50 15.99 -12.19
CA LEU A 17 -2.60 14.85 -12.04
C LEU A 17 -1.55 14.81 -13.16
N MET A 18 -1.97 15.02 -14.41
CA MET A 18 -1.06 15.02 -15.55
C MET A 18 -0.08 16.21 -15.51
N MET A 19 -0.55 17.39 -15.07
CA MET A 19 0.29 18.56 -14.83
C MET A 19 1.35 18.29 -13.78
N ARG A 20 0.98 17.64 -12.67
CA ARG A 20 1.90 17.23 -11.60
C ARG A 20 2.95 16.23 -12.09
N ILE A 21 2.56 15.24 -12.89
CA ILE A 21 3.51 14.30 -13.50
C ILE A 21 4.51 15.04 -14.40
N ARG A 22 4.03 15.90 -15.29
CA ARG A 22 4.88 16.66 -16.24
C ARG A 22 5.83 17.63 -15.52
N SER A 23 5.37 18.28 -14.46
CA SER A 23 6.16 19.20 -13.63
C SER A 23 7.00 18.51 -12.56
N ARG A 24 7.05 17.17 -12.54
CA ARG A 24 7.71 16.37 -11.49
C ARG A 24 7.25 16.69 -10.06
N ARG A 25 6.03 17.22 -9.91
CA ARG A 25 5.39 17.54 -8.63
C ARG A 25 4.48 16.39 -8.16
N LEU A 26 5.06 15.19 -8.10
CA LEU A 26 4.35 13.97 -7.71
C LEU A 26 3.85 14.04 -6.27
N PHE A 27 2.73 13.33 -6.02
CA PHE A 27 2.22 13.12 -4.67
C PHE A 27 3.30 12.47 -3.79
N LYS A 28 3.30 12.86 -2.53
CA LYS A 28 4.21 12.41 -1.49
C LYS A 28 3.49 11.42 -0.58
N ARG A 29 4.25 10.58 0.12
CA ARG A 29 3.73 9.61 1.09
C ARG A 29 3.28 10.35 2.34
N ALA A 30 1.97 10.36 2.59
CA ALA A 30 1.39 10.80 3.85
C ALA A 30 1.39 9.65 4.88
N LEU A 31 1.07 8.43 4.43
CA LEU A 31 1.12 7.21 5.25
C LEU A 31 1.71 6.07 4.43
N TYR A 32 2.56 5.24 5.04
CA TYR A 32 3.13 4.06 4.40
C TYR A 32 3.43 2.99 5.44
N VAL A 33 2.51 2.05 5.62
CA VAL A 33 2.51 1.13 6.78
C VAL A 33 2.32 -0.32 6.39
N GLY A 34 2.89 -1.21 7.21
CA GLY A 34 2.75 -2.65 7.05
C GLY A 34 1.40 -3.17 7.54
N ARG A 35 1.13 -4.43 7.19
CA ARG A 35 -0.09 -5.18 7.58
C ARG A 35 -0.26 -5.35 9.10
N ASP A 36 0.81 -5.17 9.85
CA ASP A 36 0.88 -5.25 11.30
C ASP A 36 0.28 -4.02 12.02
N LEU A 37 0.14 -2.89 11.32
CA LEU A 37 -0.37 -1.63 11.87
C LEU A 37 -1.78 -1.29 11.38
N VAL A 38 -2.44 -2.19 10.65
CA VAL A 38 -3.76 -1.97 10.06
C VAL A 38 -4.69 -3.15 10.33
N ASP A 39 -6.00 -2.90 10.36
CA ASP A 39 -7.02 -3.95 10.46
C ASP A 39 -7.17 -4.69 9.12
N MET A 40 -6.33 -5.71 8.92
CA MET A 40 -6.33 -6.52 7.70
C MET A 40 -7.67 -7.22 7.41
N PRO A 41 -8.38 -7.82 8.38
CA PRO A 41 -9.72 -8.35 8.17
C PRO A 41 -10.71 -7.31 7.61
N ARG A 42 -10.68 -6.06 8.10
CA ARG A 42 -11.51 -4.98 7.56
C ARG A 42 -11.10 -4.62 6.13
N LEU A 43 -9.80 -4.43 5.90
CA LEU A 43 -9.29 -3.99 4.59
C LEU A 43 -9.49 -5.02 3.46
N THR A 44 -9.35 -6.31 3.77
CA THR A 44 -9.47 -7.39 2.77
C THR A 44 -10.90 -7.67 2.31
N ARG A 45 -11.89 -7.16 3.04
CA ARG A 45 -13.33 -7.31 2.74
C ARG A 45 -13.95 -6.06 2.13
N LEU A 46 -13.16 -5.03 1.85
CA LEU A 46 -13.66 -3.82 1.22
C LEU A 46 -14.17 -4.11 -0.18
N ASP A 47 -15.44 -3.79 -0.40
CA ASP A 47 -16.00 -3.68 -1.74
C ASP A 47 -15.71 -2.27 -2.31
N ALA A 48 -16.04 -2.06 -3.59
CA ALA A 48 -15.82 -0.78 -4.26
C ALA A 48 -16.57 0.39 -3.59
N SER A 49 -17.70 0.12 -2.91
CA SER A 49 -18.45 1.17 -2.18
C SER A 49 -17.75 1.56 -0.89
N SER A 50 -17.29 0.59 -0.09
CA SER A 50 -16.58 0.82 1.16
C SER A 50 -15.23 1.44 0.93
N TYR A 51 -14.51 1.03 -0.12
CA TYR A 51 -13.27 1.67 -0.53
C TYR A 51 -13.47 3.16 -0.84
N ARG A 52 -14.51 3.50 -1.62
CA ARG A 52 -14.82 4.91 -1.95
C ARG A 52 -15.21 5.73 -0.73
N ARG A 53 -15.99 5.15 0.20
CA ARG A 53 -16.32 5.80 1.47
C ARG A 53 -15.07 6.08 2.30
N LEU A 54 -14.19 5.08 2.44
CA LEU A 54 -12.96 5.21 3.21
C LEU A 54 -12.02 6.29 2.61
N HIS A 55 -11.90 6.31 1.29
CA HIS A 55 -11.12 7.33 0.59
C HIS A 55 -11.71 8.74 0.76
N ALA A 56 -13.03 8.88 0.63
CA ALA A 56 -13.72 10.15 0.85
C ALA A 56 -13.59 10.65 2.29
N GLU A 57 -13.73 9.76 3.27
CA GLU A 57 -13.60 10.06 4.71
C GLU A 57 -12.20 10.60 5.04
N ILE A 58 -11.14 10.04 4.44
CA ILE A 58 -9.77 10.57 4.61
C ILE A 58 -9.66 11.99 4.03
N ALA A 59 -10.18 12.22 2.82
CA ALA A 59 -10.10 13.53 2.18
C ALA A 59 -10.91 14.60 2.95
N GLU A 60 -12.12 14.26 3.37
CA GLU A 60 -12.98 15.13 4.18
C GLU A 60 -12.33 15.47 5.52
N THR A 61 -11.81 14.46 6.23
CA THR A 61 -11.11 14.66 7.51
C THR A 61 -9.85 15.52 7.35
N ALA A 62 -9.17 15.42 6.21
CA ALA A 62 -7.99 16.24 5.90
C ALA A 62 -8.34 17.64 5.39
N GLY A 63 -9.61 17.93 5.08
CA GLY A 63 -10.04 19.21 4.52
C GLY A 63 -9.55 19.45 3.09
N VAL A 64 -9.36 18.38 2.30
CA VAL A 64 -8.88 18.45 0.92
C VAL A 64 -9.89 17.84 -0.05
N GLU A 65 -9.76 18.19 -1.32
CA GLU A 65 -10.57 17.58 -2.37
C GLU A 65 -10.29 16.07 -2.50
N PRO A 66 -11.29 15.22 -2.82
CA PRO A 66 -11.10 13.77 -2.92
C PRO A 66 -9.97 13.35 -3.87
N HIS A 67 -9.79 14.07 -4.98
CA HIS A 67 -8.73 13.77 -5.95
C HIS A 67 -7.32 14.21 -5.50
N ALA A 68 -7.22 14.98 -4.41
CA ALA A 68 -5.94 15.36 -3.80
C ALA A 68 -5.34 14.23 -2.93
N VAL A 69 -6.09 13.15 -2.71
CA VAL A 69 -5.66 11.97 -1.94
C VAL A 69 -5.67 10.73 -2.83
N ILE A 70 -4.65 9.89 -2.70
CA ILE A 70 -4.64 8.53 -3.26
C ILE A 70 -4.54 7.56 -2.07
N LEU A 71 -5.50 6.66 -1.97
CA LEU A 71 -5.44 5.49 -1.10
C LEU A 71 -5.00 4.29 -1.95
N ASP A 72 -3.96 3.58 -1.56
CA ASP A 72 -3.45 2.40 -2.23
C ASP A 72 -3.46 1.22 -1.26
N ILE A 73 -4.33 0.25 -1.54
CA ILE A 73 -4.49 -0.97 -0.74
C ILE A 73 -4.17 -2.14 -1.67
N PRO A 74 -2.90 -2.62 -1.69
CA PRO A 74 -2.54 -3.73 -2.55
C PRO A 74 -3.30 -5.00 -2.17
N PRO A 75 -3.72 -5.83 -3.14
CA PRO A 75 -4.34 -7.11 -2.82
C PRO A 75 -3.36 -8.01 -2.06
N LEU A 76 -3.90 -8.82 -1.15
CA LEU A 76 -3.12 -9.87 -0.51
C LEU A 76 -2.65 -10.88 -1.55
N ARG A 77 -1.34 -11.04 -1.67
CA ARG A 77 -0.78 -12.06 -2.55
C ARG A 77 -0.83 -13.39 -1.85
N LYS A 78 -1.29 -14.42 -2.57
CA LYS A 78 -1.10 -15.80 -2.15
C LYS A 78 0.39 -16.12 -2.16
N ASP A 79 0.78 -17.03 -1.29
CA ASP A 79 2.12 -17.58 -1.30
C ASP A 79 2.37 -18.25 -2.66
N MET A 80 3.60 -18.09 -3.16
CA MET A 80 4.05 -18.84 -4.32
C MET A 80 4.09 -20.31 -3.93
N GLN A 81 3.34 -21.10 -4.68
CA GLN A 81 3.38 -22.56 -4.63
C GLN A 81 3.97 -23.03 -5.95
N MET A 82 4.94 -23.93 -5.89
CA MET A 82 5.42 -24.62 -7.08
C MET A 82 4.82 -26.01 -7.05
N GLN A 83 3.75 -26.22 -7.82
CA GLN A 83 3.07 -27.52 -7.97
C GLN A 83 3.90 -28.51 -8.78
N VAL A 84 5.21 -28.57 -8.51
CA VAL A 84 6.19 -29.43 -9.18
C VAL A 84 6.64 -30.48 -8.17
N LYS A 85 6.54 -31.75 -8.57
CA LYS A 85 7.13 -32.86 -7.83
C LYS A 85 8.43 -33.27 -8.52
N VAL A 86 9.51 -33.36 -7.76
CA VAL A 86 10.80 -33.81 -8.26
C VAL A 86 10.91 -35.31 -8.01
N LYS A 87 11.20 -36.07 -9.07
CA LYS A 87 11.50 -37.50 -8.94
C LYS A 87 12.91 -37.66 -8.37
N THR A 88 13.01 -38.26 -7.21
CA THR A 88 14.27 -38.74 -6.62
C THR A 88 14.46 -40.23 -6.92
N MET A 89 15.62 -40.79 -6.57
CA MET A 89 15.88 -42.23 -6.78
C MET A 89 14.87 -43.15 -6.09
N HIS A 90 14.20 -42.67 -5.03
CA HIS A 90 13.33 -43.51 -4.18
C HIS A 90 11.91 -42.97 -4.01
N ASP A 91 11.63 -41.70 -4.34
CA ASP A 91 10.29 -41.09 -4.16
C ASP A 91 10.06 -39.82 -5.00
N TYR A 92 8.81 -39.34 -5.08
CA TYR A 92 8.44 -38.03 -5.60
C TYR A 92 8.27 -37.01 -4.47
N VAL A 93 9.22 -36.09 -4.35
CA VAL A 93 9.23 -35.08 -3.28
C VAL A 93 8.74 -33.73 -3.83
N PRO A 94 7.88 -32.99 -3.11
CA PRO A 94 7.53 -31.62 -3.46
C PRO A 94 8.77 -30.74 -3.62
N PHE A 95 8.80 -29.89 -4.64
CA PHE A 95 9.91 -28.96 -4.88
C PHE A 95 10.13 -27.98 -3.71
N GLU A 96 9.06 -27.65 -2.99
CA GLU A 96 9.05 -26.78 -1.82
C GLU A 96 9.91 -27.33 -0.66
N ASP A 97 9.96 -28.65 -0.52
CA ASP A 97 10.76 -29.33 0.52
C ASP A 97 12.25 -29.39 0.15
N LEU A 98 12.56 -29.28 -1.15
CA LEU A 98 13.92 -29.31 -1.67
C LEU A 98 14.56 -27.92 -1.78
N VAL A 99 13.75 -26.86 -1.80
CA VAL A 99 14.23 -25.47 -1.91
C VAL A 99 13.85 -24.67 -0.66
N PRO A 100 14.71 -24.67 0.38
CA PRO A 100 14.49 -23.93 1.63
C PRO A 100 14.29 -22.41 1.45
N LEU A 101 14.66 -21.86 0.30
CA LEU A 101 14.51 -20.44 -0.01
C LEU A 101 13.05 -20.03 -0.27
N LEU A 102 12.19 -20.94 -0.72
CA LEU A 102 10.80 -20.63 -1.08
C LEU A 102 9.98 -20.07 0.11
N PRO A 103 9.99 -20.69 1.31
CA PRO A 103 9.36 -20.10 2.49
C PRO A 103 9.88 -18.71 2.84
N LEU A 104 11.20 -18.47 2.71
CA LEU A 104 11.81 -17.18 2.98
C LEU A 104 11.36 -16.11 1.97
N MET A 105 11.27 -16.45 0.69
CA MET A 105 10.77 -15.56 -0.36
C MET A 105 9.29 -15.21 -0.13
N ASN A 106 8.46 -16.20 0.22
CA ASN A 106 7.05 -15.96 0.54
C ASN A 106 6.91 -15.03 1.75
N LYS A 107 7.61 -15.33 2.85
CA LYS A 107 7.65 -14.47 4.04
C LYS A 107 8.07 -13.04 3.69
N THR A 108 9.17 -12.87 2.93
CA THR A 108 9.67 -11.55 2.51
C THR A 108 8.62 -10.81 1.68
N ARG A 109 7.93 -11.48 0.75
CA ARG A 109 6.86 -10.87 -0.06
C ARG A 109 5.68 -10.41 0.79
N GLN A 110 5.31 -11.18 1.82
CA GLN A 110 4.25 -10.79 2.75
C GLN A 110 4.69 -9.60 3.62
N GLU A 111 5.93 -9.59 4.10
CA GLU A 111 6.52 -8.51 4.90
C GLU A 111 6.71 -7.22 4.11
N GLN A 112 6.83 -7.28 2.78
CA GLN A 112 6.94 -6.11 1.90
C GLN A 112 5.58 -5.47 1.58
N TRP A 113 4.46 -6.11 1.94
CA TRP A 113 3.13 -5.52 1.73
C TRP A 113 3.00 -4.19 2.48
N ARG A 114 2.58 -3.13 1.80
CA ARG A 114 2.41 -1.80 2.40
C ARG A 114 1.12 -1.16 1.90
N LEU A 115 0.34 -0.64 2.82
CA LEU A 115 -0.74 0.31 2.51
C LEU A 115 -0.13 1.70 2.37
N GLY A 116 -0.52 2.42 1.32
CA GLY A 116 -0.06 3.78 1.05
C GLY A 116 -1.19 4.80 1.04
N VAL A 117 -0.98 5.94 1.67
CA VAL A 117 -1.79 7.15 1.44
C VAL A 117 -0.87 8.24 0.93
N TYR A 118 -1.28 8.90 -0.16
CA TYR A 118 -0.48 9.89 -0.84
C TYR A 118 -1.27 11.17 -1.09
N SER A 119 -0.60 12.31 -1.03
CA SER A 119 -1.21 13.60 -1.30
C SER A 119 -0.20 14.59 -1.89
N ALA A 120 -0.65 15.78 -2.25
CA ALA A 120 0.24 16.88 -2.61
C ALA A 120 1.20 17.22 -1.44
N ALA A 121 2.37 17.78 -1.76
CA ALA A 121 3.41 18.04 -0.75
C ALA A 121 2.92 18.99 0.35
N GLU A 122 2.11 19.97 -0.05
CA GLU A 122 1.44 20.95 0.81
C GLU A 122 0.44 20.32 1.81
N ASP A 123 -0.13 19.15 1.50
CA ASP A 123 -1.21 18.54 2.27
C ASP A 123 -0.75 17.31 3.09
N VAL A 124 0.53 16.96 3.05
CA VAL A 124 1.06 15.70 3.62
C VAL A 124 0.71 15.53 5.09
N GLU A 125 0.84 16.59 5.89
CA GLU A 125 0.64 16.49 7.34
C GLU A 125 -0.84 16.34 7.70
N ALA A 126 -1.71 17.13 7.06
CA ALA A 126 -3.16 17.03 7.23
C ALA A 126 -3.67 15.64 6.81
N VAL A 127 -3.24 15.16 5.64
CA VAL A 127 -3.62 13.83 5.13
C VAL A 127 -3.03 12.71 5.98
N ARG A 128 -1.82 12.87 6.53
CA ARG A 128 -1.23 11.89 7.46
C ARG A 128 -2.07 11.75 8.73
N ALA A 129 -2.46 12.86 9.34
CA ALA A 129 -3.28 12.87 10.54
C ALA A 129 -4.65 12.22 10.28
N ALA A 130 -5.33 12.65 9.21
CA ALA A 130 -6.60 12.11 8.79
C ALA A 130 -6.54 10.61 8.48
N ALA A 131 -5.57 10.18 7.67
CA ALA A 131 -5.40 8.78 7.32
C ALA A 131 -5.11 7.90 8.55
N SER A 132 -4.27 8.38 9.48
CA SER A 132 -3.95 7.64 10.71
C SER A 132 -5.20 7.45 11.57
N ALA A 133 -6.03 8.49 11.71
CA ALA A 133 -7.27 8.42 12.46
C ALA A 133 -8.30 7.48 11.81
N VAL A 134 -8.58 7.65 10.51
CA VAL A 134 -9.60 6.89 9.78
C VAL A 134 -9.22 5.40 9.64
N LEU A 135 -7.93 5.11 9.41
CA LEU A 135 -7.44 3.74 9.25
C LEU A 135 -7.09 3.06 10.59
N GLY A 136 -7.19 3.79 11.72
CA GLY A 136 -6.85 3.27 13.04
C GLY A 136 -5.37 2.94 13.21
N VAL A 137 -4.49 3.63 12.46
CA VAL A 137 -3.05 3.38 12.48
C VAL A 137 -2.44 4.18 13.62
N SER A 138 -2.12 3.49 14.71
CA SER A 138 -1.33 4.07 15.79
C SER A 138 0.11 4.26 15.31
N ARG A 139 0.74 5.39 15.63
CA ARG A 139 2.18 5.56 15.40
C ARG A 139 2.88 4.37 16.06
N PRO A 140 3.71 3.59 15.35
CA PRO A 140 4.66 2.75 16.06
C PRO A 140 5.48 3.73 16.90
N THR A 141 5.32 3.64 18.23
CA THR A 141 6.20 4.31 19.16
C THR A 141 7.60 4.01 18.69
N LYS A 142 8.41 5.06 18.49
CA LYS A 142 9.83 4.92 18.20
C LYS A 142 10.39 4.09 19.35
N GLN A 143 10.51 2.78 19.15
CA GLN A 143 11.12 1.89 20.10
C GLN A 143 12.60 2.27 20.03
N GLU A 144 13.00 3.22 20.87
CA GLU A 144 14.41 3.43 21.14
C GLU A 144 14.95 2.06 21.52
N ARG A 145 15.85 1.55 20.68
CA ARG A 145 16.63 0.37 21.05
C ARG A 145 17.24 0.73 22.39
N LEU A 146 16.81 0.05 23.44
CA LEU A 146 17.59 -0.03 24.67
C LEU A 146 18.94 -0.58 24.23
N ILE A 147 19.92 0.32 24.14
CA ILE A 147 21.33 -0.07 24.11
C ILE A 147 21.56 -0.60 25.51
N GLY A 148 21.41 -1.92 25.66
CA GLY A 148 21.78 -2.61 26.87
C GLY A 148 23.30 -2.59 26.95
N ASP A 149 23.84 -1.82 27.89
CA ASP A 149 25.21 -1.97 28.33
C ASP A 149 25.34 -3.35 29.01
N PHE A 150 26.09 -4.25 28.39
CA PHE A 150 26.63 -5.47 28.99
C PHE A 150 28.13 -5.49 28.77
#